data_AF-A0A315XX54-F1
#
_entry.id   AF-A0A315XX54-F1
#
_cell.length_a   1.000
_cell.length_b   1.000
_cell.length_c   1.000
_cell.angle_alpha   90.00
_cell.angle_beta   90.00
_cell.angle_gamma   90.00
#
_symmetry.space_group_name_H-M   'P 1'
#
loop_
_entity.id
_entity.type
_entity.pdbx_description
1 polymer ?
#
loop_
_entity_poly.entity_id
_entity_poly.type
_entity_poly.pdbx_seq_one_letter_code
_entity_poly.pdbx_strand_id
1 'polypeptide(L)'
;MKMYRSLVYREWRLSRGHYILMTILFLLTETVFILPVLVEKQSLLEMTAEELRETKVSIAVVALFLAAIGGFIAGMNNRVHKADIASGWKRYSYALPPTAKQRAASDLMMKLIMIAFFAAFILCYAAAAKAIVGGKIIGSTISAYLIISSIALVFDTIYCGILLMANSKNDLKKFGIIASAAGVALFFILTHFPIKIGSGKKISIADRLFNIIDTMNKGYFILISAAVFVLICALYYIVMWRSYERREA
;
A
#
# COMPACT_ATOMS: atom_id res chain seq x y z
N MET A 1 -27.01 2.74 9.26
CA MET A 1 -25.76 3.42 9.68
C MET A 1 -25.13 2.86 10.97
N LYS A 2 -25.89 2.64 12.07
CA LYS A 2 -25.32 2.08 13.33
C LYS A 2 -24.59 0.74 13.13
N MET A 3 -25.16 -0.16 12.34
CA MET A 3 -24.57 -1.48 12.03
C MET A 3 -23.26 -1.40 11.23
N TYR A 4 -23.13 -0.47 10.29
CA TYR A 4 -21.88 -0.25 9.54
C TYR A 4 -20.75 0.24 10.45
N ARG A 5 -21.05 1.21 11.32
CA ARG A 5 -20.07 1.72 12.29
C ARG A 5 -19.56 0.62 13.22
N SER A 6 -20.45 -0.28 13.66
CA SER A 6 -20.05 -1.41 14.50
C SER A 6 -19.17 -2.44 13.77
N LEU A 7 -19.37 -2.65 12.46
CA LEU A 7 -18.53 -3.55 11.68
C LEU A 7 -17.11 -3.00 11.50
N VAL A 8 -17.02 -1.72 11.10
CA VAL A 8 -15.73 -1.01 10.98
C VAL A 8 -15.00 -1.00 12.33
N TYR A 9 -15.71 -0.72 13.43
CA TYR A 9 -15.13 -0.76 14.77
C TYR A 9 -14.63 -2.16 15.17
N ARG A 10 -15.37 -3.22 14.84
CA ARG A 10 -14.97 -4.61 15.08
C ARG A 10 -13.68 -4.93 14.31
N GLU A 11 -13.64 -4.61 13.03
CA GLU A 11 -12.48 -4.85 12.17
C GLU A 11 -11.25 -4.12 12.69
N TRP A 12 -11.41 -2.85 13.07
CA TRP A 12 -10.36 -2.07 13.74
C TRP A 12 -9.91 -2.73 15.04
N ARG A 13 -10.83 -3.13 15.93
CA ARG A 13 -10.49 -3.73 17.22
C ARG A 13 -9.69 -5.03 17.08
N LEU A 14 -10.02 -5.85 16.08
CA LEU A 14 -9.32 -7.10 15.77
C LEU A 14 -7.91 -6.87 15.17
N SER A 15 -7.73 -5.77 14.46
CA SER A 15 -6.48 -5.43 13.77
C SER A 15 -5.61 -4.40 14.52
N ARG A 16 -6.13 -3.78 15.60
CA ARG A 16 -5.50 -2.62 16.27
C ARG A 16 -4.05 -2.87 16.67
N GLY A 17 -3.76 -4.03 17.28
CA GLY A 17 -2.42 -4.30 17.81
C GLY A 17 -1.38 -4.37 16.69
N HIS A 18 -1.78 -4.92 15.55
CA HIS A 18 -0.94 -4.94 14.37
C HIS A 18 -0.75 -3.55 13.78
N TYR A 19 -1.82 -2.77 13.66
CA TYR A 19 -1.72 -1.42 13.12
C TYR A 19 -0.88 -0.50 14.01
N ILE A 20 -1.07 -0.55 15.34
CA ILE A 20 -0.23 0.20 16.28
C ILE A 20 1.24 -0.17 16.09
N LEU A 21 1.56 -1.46 16.04
CA LEU A 21 2.94 -1.91 15.81
C LEU A 21 3.49 -1.42 14.47
N MET A 22 2.72 -1.57 13.37
CA MET A 22 3.15 -1.14 12.05
C MET A 22 3.31 0.38 11.95
N THR A 23 2.45 1.15 12.61
CA THR A 23 2.58 2.60 12.71
C THR A 23 3.84 2.99 13.48
N ILE A 24 4.14 2.35 14.61
CA ILE A 24 5.36 2.62 15.37
C ILE A 24 6.60 2.30 14.51
N LEU A 25 6.64 1.13 13.87
CA LEU A 25 7.77 0.75 13.01
C LEU A 25 7.93 1.68 11.81
N PHE A 26 6.81 2.11 11.20
CA PHE A 26 6.83 3.04 10.09
C PHE A 26 7.33 4.43 10.51
N LEU A 27 6.83 4.96 11.63
CA LEU A 27 7.28 6.24 12.18
C LEU A 27 8.75 6.21 12.57
N LEU A 28 9.23 5.11 13.16
CA LEU A 28 10.66 4.93 13.44
C LEU A 28 11.48 4.98 12.14
N THR A 29 11.02 4.28 11.11
CA THR A 29 11.67 4.27 9.79
C THR A 29 11.70 5.67 9.19
N GLU A 30 10.57 6.37 9.16
CA GLU A 30 10.45 7.75 8.68
C GLU A 30 11.36 8.70 9.45
N THR A 31 11.43 8.56 10.78
CA THR A 31 12.28 9.38 11.65
C THR A 31 13.76 9.19 11.34
N VAL A 32 14.19 7.94 11.12
CA VAL A 32 15.60 7.64 10.74
C VAL A 32 15.97 8.34 9.43
N PHE A 33 15.05 8.43 8.47
CA PHE A 33 15.33 9.06 7.18
C PHE A 33 15.18 10.58 7.19
N ILE A 34 14.31 11.15 8.04
CA ILE A 34 14.13 12.60 8.12
C ILE A 34 15.23 13.30 8.93
N LEU A 35 15.80 12.62 9.93
CA LEU A 35 16.80 13.20 10.83
C LEU A 35 18.05 13.73 10.11
N PRO A 36 18.71 12.99 9.21
CA PRO A 36 19.87 13.52 8.47
C PRO A 36 19.51 14.77 7.66
N VAL A 37 18.34 14.77 7.01
CA VAL A 37 17.86 15.91 6.20
C VAL A 37 17.63 17.16 7.07
N LEU A 38 17.19 16.99 8.32
CA LEU A 38 16.98 18.09 9.26
C LEU A 38 18.28 18.63 9.87
N VAL A 39 19.22 17.74 10.18
CA VAL A 39 20.49 18.10 10.85
C VAL A 39 21.46 18.77 9.87
N GLU A 40 21.50 18.34 8.61
CA GLU A 40 22.44 18.82 7.60
C GLU A 40 21.94 20.07 6.83
N LYS A 41 20.92 20.77 7.33
CA LYS A 41 20.31 21.90 6.62
C LYS A 41 21.30 23.03 6.26
N GLN A 42 22.31 23.26 7.10
CA GLN A 42 23.33 24.29 6.85
C GLN A 42 24.38 23.85 5.81
N SER A 43 24.82 22.59 5.82
CA SER A 43 25.78 22.07 4.84
C SER A 43 25.19 21.99 3.43
N LEU A 44 23.87 21.85 3.30
CA LEU A 44 23.16 21.86 2.01
C LEU A 44 23.28 23.19 1.24
N LEU A 45 23.53 24.31 1.94
CA LEU A 45 23.65 25.64 1.32
C LEU A 45 25.04 25.87 0.70
N GLU A 46 26.03 25.10 1.12
CA GLU A 46 27.43 25.22 0.69
C GLU A 46 27.79 24.22 -0.43
N MET A 47 26.84 23.35 -0.81
CA MET A 47 27.04 22.34 -1.84
C MET A 47 27.15 22.94 -3.24
N THR A 48 27.98 22.33 -4.08
CA THR A 48 28.01 22.61 -5.51
C THR A 48 26.68 22.21 -6.18
N ALA A 49 26.40 22.75 -7.38
CA ALA A 49 25.17 22.46 -8.11
C ALA A 49 25.00 20.96 -8.44
N GLU A 50 26.11 20.24 -8.63
CA GLU A 50 26.13 18.82 -8.94
C GLU A 50 25.85 17.97 -7.70
N GLU A 51 26.49 18.28 -6.57
CA GLU A 51 26.23 17.64 -5.27
C GLU A 51 24.79 17.88 -4.81
N LEU A 52 24.26 19.09 -4.99
CA LEU A 52 22.87 19.42 -4.68
C LEU A 52 21.88 18.61 -5.54
N ARG A 53 22.23 18.34 -6.81
CA ARG A 53 21.41 17.50 -7.71
C ARG A 53 21.40 16.05 -7.24
N GLU A 54 22.55 15.50 -6.85
CA GLU A 54 22.64 14.13 -6.34
C GLU A 54 21.88 13.96 -5.02
N THR A 55 22.00 14.91 -4.09
CA THR A 55 21.26 14.92 -2.83
C THR A 55 19.74 14.96 -3.07
N LYS A 56 19.27 15.77 -4.02
CA LYS A 56 17.86 15.80 -4.43
C LYS A 56 17.36 14.44 -4.92
N VAL A 57 18.17 13.73 -5.72
CA VAL A 57 17.83 12.40 -6.21
C VAL A 57 17.78 11.40 -5.07
N SER A 58 18.78 11.39 -4.19
CA SER A 58 18.84 10.50 -3.03
C SER A 58 17.63 10.67 -2.12
N ILE A 59 17.25 11.90 -1.79
CA ILE A 59 16.08 12.20 -0.96
C ILE A 59 14.78 11.78 -1.64
N ALA A 60 14.66 12.00 -2.95
CA ALA A 60 13.50 11.55 -3.72
C ALA A 60 13.40 10.01 -3.77
N VAL A 61 14.52 9.30 -3.89
CA VAL A 61 14.57 7.82 -3.82
C VAL A 61 14.11 7.32 -2.45
N VAL A 62 14.52 7.97 -1.37
CA VAL A 62 14.03 7.65 -0.02
C VAL A 62 12.53 7.89 0.09
N ALA A 63 12.01 8.98 -0.48
CA ALA A 63 10.56 9.24 -0.52
C ALA A 63 9.79 8.13 -1.26
N LEU A 64 10.33 7.65 -2.40
CA LEU A 64 9.76 6.52 -3.14
C LEU A 64 9.83 5.21 -2.32
N PHE A 65 10.91 5.00 -1.58
CA PHE A 65 11.06 3.83 -0.71
C PHE A 65 10.05 3.85 0.45
N LEU A 66 9.86 5.00 1.11
CA LEU A 66 8.84 5.18 2.14
C LEU A 66 7.43 4.99 1.57
N ALA A 67 7.16 5.52 0.38
CA ALA A 67 5.91 5.29 -0.34
C ALA A 67 5.69 3.80 -0.64
N ALA A 68 6.75 3.06 -0.98
CA ALA A 68 6.67 1.63 -1.22
C ALA A 68 6.32 0.84 0.04
N ILE A 69 7.03 1.08 1.13
CA ILE A 69 6.77 0.41 2.42
C ILE A 69 5.37 0.75 2.92
N GLY A 70 5.02 2.03 2.98
CA GLY A 70 3.72 2.46 3.50
C GLY A 70 2.57 1.97 2.62
N GLY A 71 2.74 1.96 1.30
CA GLY A 71 1.73 1.45 0.38
C GLY A 71 1.51 -0.06 0.53
N PHE A 72 2.59 -0.81 0.74
CA PHE A 72 2.51 -2.25 0.97
C PHE A 72 1.85 -2.60 2.32
N ILE A 73 2.26 -1.92 3.40
CA ILE A 73 1.67 -2.10 4.74
C ILE A 73 0.17 -1.74 4.73
N ALA A 74 -0.21 -0.65 4.06
CA ALA A 74 -1.59 -0.22 4.02
C ALA A 74 -2.48 -1.12 3.14
N GLY A 75 -1.97 -1.58 1.99
CA GLY A 75 -2.72 -2.42 1.05
C GLY A 75 -2.89 -3.87 1.50
N MET A 76 -1.89 -4.46 2.16
CA MET A 76 -1.92 -5.85 2.63
C MET A 76 -2.43 -5.96 4.07
N ASN A 77 -3.74 -6.15 4.22
CA ASN A 77 -4.34 -6.49 5.51
C ASN A 77 -5.38 -7.60 5.36
N ASN A 78 -4.97 -8.82 5.73
CA ASN A 78 -5.77 -10.03 5.70
C ASN A 78 -6.05 -10.58 7.12
N ARG A 79 -5.79 -9.79 8.17
CA ARG A 79 -5.85 -10.28 9.56
C ARG A 79 -7.26 -10.54 10.06
N VAL A 80 -8.23 -9.73 9.63
CA VAL A 80 -9.64 -9.93 9.99
C VAL A 80 -10.10 -11.31 9.51
N HIS A 81 -9.81 -11.67 8.26
CA HIS A 81 -10.12 -12.99 7.69
C HIS A 81 -9.45 -14.13 8.46
N LYS A 82 -8.17 -13.98 8.80
CA LYS A 82 -7.43 -14.96 9.62
C LYS A 82 -8.05 -15.13 11.01
N ALA A 83 -8.40 -14.03 11.67
CA ALA A 83 -9.03 -14.03 12.99
C ALA A 83 -10.43 -14.67 12.95
N ASP A 84 -11.21 -14.40 11.90
CA ASP A 84 -12.55 -14.94 11.73
C ASP A 84 -12.54 -16.46 11.45
N ILE A 85 -11.54 -16.95 10.72
CA ILE A 85 -11.33 -18.39 10.50
C ILE A 85 -10.83 -19.06 11.79
N ALA A 86 -9.88 -18.44 12.49
CA ALA A 86 -9.27 -19.02 13.69
C ALA A 86 -10.23 -19.09 14.88
N SER A 87 -11.12 -18.10 15.02
CA SER A 87 -12.14 -18.07 16.08
C SER A 87 -13.38 -18.91 15.77
N GLY A 88 -13.50 -19.44 14.53
CA GLY A 88 -14.71 -20.10 14.06
C GLY A 88 -15.85 -19.13 13.76
N TRP A 89 -15.68 -17.82 13.97
CA TRP A 89 -16.67 -16.78 13.68
C TRP A 89 -17.18 -16.84 12.24
N LYS A 90 -16.32 -17.20 11.30
CA LYS A 90 -16.67 -17.43 9.90
C LYS A 90 -17.90 -18.35 9.75
N ARG A 91 -18.03 -19.38 10.59
CA ARG A 91 -19.13 -20.37 10.59
C ARG A 91 -20.43 -19.90 11.22
N TYR A 92 -20.44 -18.76 11.89
CA TYR A 92 -21.67 -18.21 12.50
C TYR A 92 -22.08 -16.91 11.84
N SER A 93 -21.21 -16.36 11.00
CA SER A 93 -21.41 -15.06 10.40
C SER A 93 -22.62 -15.02 9.47
N TYR A 94 -23.00 -16.10 8.77
CA TYR A 94 -24.18 -16.11 7.88
C TYR A 94 -25.52 -15.98 8.62
N ALA A 95 -25.56 -16.33 9.91
CA ALA A 95 -26.76 -16.17 10.74
C ALA A 95 -26.93 -14.74 11.28
N LEU A 96 -25.94 -13.86 11.05
CA LEU A 96 -25.99 -12.48 11.49
C LEU A 96 -26.67 -11.59 10.44
N PRO A 97 -27.35 -10.52 10.87
CA PRO A 97 -28.07 -9.61 9.98
C PRO A 97 -27.24 -8.83 8.93
N PRO A 98 -25.90 -8.67 9.00
CA PRO A 98 -25.19 -7.92 7.96
C PRO A 98 -25.10 -8.69 6.65
N THR A 99 -25.57 -8.07 5.57
CA THR A 99 -25.50 -8.62 4.20
C THR A 99 -24.07 -8.69 3.67
N ALA A 100 -23.81 -9.56 2.69
CA ALA A 100 -22.54 -9.68 1.97
C ALA A 100 -21.98 -8.32 1.48
N LYS A 101 -22.84 -7.45 0.93
CA LYS A 101 -22.47 -6.09 0.47
C LYS A 101 -21.93 -5.23 1.60
N GLN A 102 -22.58 -5.30 2.77
CA GLN A 102 -22.19 -4.50 3.93
C GLN A 102 -20.84 -4.90 4.49
N ARG A 103 -20.52 -6.20 4.45
CA ARG A 103 -19.21 -6.72 4.86
C ARG A 103 -18.10 -6.31 3.90
N ALA A 104 -18.32 -6.47 2.60
CA ALA A 104 -17.36 -6.05 1.58
C ALA A 104 -17.07 -4.55 1.65
N ALA A 105 -18.10 -3.73 1.88
CA ALA A 105 -17.94 -2.29 2.03
C ALA A 105 -17.20 -1.90 3.33
N SER A 106 -17.44 -2.62 4.44
CA SER A 106 -16.71 -2.41 5.71
C SER A 106 -15.23 -2.72 5.55
N ASP A 107 -14.90 -3.87 4.95
CA ASP A 107 -13.50 -4.30 4.71
C ASP A 107 -12.76 -3.30 3.79
N LEU A 108 -13.40 -2.87 2.69
CA LEU A 108 -12.84 -1.83 1.83
C LEU A 108 -12.64 -0.51 2.60
N MET A 109 -13.62 -0.09 3.40
CA MET A 109 -13.54 1.17 4.15
C MET A 109 -12.36 1.16 5.12
N MET A 110 -12.14 0.06 5.85
CA MET A 110 -10.98 -0.08 6.73
C MET A 110 -9.66 0.02 5.96
N LYS A 111 -9.58 -0.58 4.77
CA LYS A 111 -8.39 -0.45 3.91
C LYS A 111 -8.17 0.99 3.45
N LEU A 112 -9.21 1.67 3.00
CA LEU A 112 -9.14 3.08 2.60
C LEU A 112 -8.71 3.99 3.76
N ILE A 113 -9.21 3.75 4.97
CA ILE A 113 -8.79 4.48 6.17
C ILE A 113 -7.29 4.30 6.41
N MET A 114 -6.78 3.07 6.32
CA MET A 114 -5.35 2.81 6.53
C MET A 114 -4.48 3.40 5.42
N ILE A 115 -4.94 3.33 4.17
CA ILE A 115 -4.25 3.94 3.03
C ILE A 115 -4.19 5.46 3.21
N ALA A 116 -5.30 6.11 3.58
CA ALA A 116 -5.30 7.53 3.88
C ALA A 116 -4.37 7.88 5.07
N PHE A 117 -4.36 7.04 6.11
CA PHE A 117 -3.53 7.25 7.29
C PHE A 117 -2.03 7.17 7.00
N PHE A 118 -1.57 6.15 6.26
CA PHE A 118 -0.16 6.05 5.86
C PHE A 118 0.23 7.07 4.79
N ALA A 119 -0.70 7.45 3.90
CA ALA A 119 -0.48 8.55 2.95
C ALA A 119 -0.16 9.85 3.68
N ALA A 120 -0.85 10.15 4.79
CA ALA A 120 -0.62 11.36 5.56
C ALA A 120 0.82 11.44 6.10
N PHE A 121 1.36 10.36 6.66
CA PHE A 121 2.75 10.30 7.11
C PHE A 121 3.74 10.50 5.97
N ILE A 122 3.57 9.76 4.88
CA ILE A 122 4.45 9.90 3.71
C ILE A 122 4.43 11.33 3.13
N LEU A 123 3.26 11.98 3.15
CA LEU A 123 3.13 13.37 2.75
C LEU A 123 3.82 14.34 3.71
N CYS A 124 3.83 14.06 5.02
CA CYS A 124 4.62 14.82 5.99
C CYS A 124 6.11 14.76 5.65
N TYR A 125 6.66 13.56 5.42
CA TYR A 125 8.04 13.41 4.95
C TYR A 125 8.30 14.16 3.63
N ALA A 126 7.46 13.96 2.61
CA ALA A 126 7.64 14.59 1.30
C ALA A 126 7.54 16.13 1.37
N ALA A 127 6.68 16.66 2.24
CA ALA A 127 6.54 18.09 2.48
C ALA A 127 7.79 18.65 3.20
N ALA A 128 8.30 17.97 4.22
CA ALA A 128 9.53 18.36 4.91
C ALA A 128 10.74 18.33 3.96
N ALA A 129 10.90 17.25 3.19
CA ALA A 129 11.95 17.13 2.19
C ALA A 129 11.87 18.24 1.13
N LYS A 130 10.66 18.55 0.64
CA LYS A 130 10.46 19.68 -0.30
C LYS A 130 10.79 21.02 0.34
N ALA A 131 10.45 21.24 1.60
CA ALA A 131 10.74 22.50 2.29
C ALA A 131 12.25 22.73 2.49
N ILE A 132 13.04 21.67 2.61
CA ILE A 132 14.48 21.75 2.88
C ILE A 132 15.29 21.79 1.57
N VAL A 133 15.02 20.89 0.63
CA VAL A 133 15.85 20.72 -0.57
C VAL A 133 15.15 21.22 -1.85
N GLY A 134 13.84 21.46 -1.78
CA GLY A 134 13.04 21.84 -2.94
C GLY A 134 12.78 20.67 -3.90
N GLY A 135 12.24 20.98 -5.08
CA GLY A 135 12.05 20.01 -6.16
C GLY A 135 10.69 19.30 -6.20
N LYS A 136 10.63 18.31 -7.09
CA LYS A 136 9.42 17.60 -7.55
C LYS A 136 9.17 16.30 -6.76
N ILE A 137 9.16 16.39 -5.44
CA ILE A 137 9.11 15.22 -4.53
C ILE A 137 7.67 14.79 -4.24
N ILE A 138 6.77 15.74 -4.00
CA ILE A 138 5.39 15.41 -3.56
C ILE A 138 4.63 14.61 -4.64
N GLY A 139 4.62 15.06 -5.89
CA GLY A 139 3.85 14.41 -6.95
C GLY A 139 4.35 13.01 -7.26
N SER A 140 5.67 12.84 -7.39
CA SER A 140 6.30 11.53 -7.60
C SER A 140 6.03 10.56 -6.44
N THR A 141 6.05 11.05 -5.20
CA THR A 141 5.76 10.26 -4.00
C THR A 141 4.30 9.81 -3.94
N ILE A 142 3.34 10.70 -4.23
CA ILE A 142 1.91 10.35 -4.29
C ILE A 142 1.65 9.30 -5.36
N SER A 143 2.19 9.49 -6.56
CA SER A 143 2.05 8.53 -7.65
C SER A 143 2.62 7.16 -7.28
N ALA A 144 3.82 7.13 -6.69
CA ALA A 144 4.43 5.89 -6.22
C ALA A 144 3.54 5.19 -5.18
N TYR A 145 3.07 5.96 -4.19
CA TYR A 145 2.24 5.45 -3.12
C TYR A 145 0.94 4.83 -3.64
N LEU A 146 0.24 5.52 -4.56
CA LEU A 146 -1.00 5.03 -5.14
C LEU A 146 -0.78 3.76 -5.96
N ILE A 147 0.26 3.71 -6.80
CA ILE A 147 0.58 2.52 -7.60
C ILE A 147 0.93 1.34 -6.69
N ILE A 148 1.77 1.54 -5.68
CA ILE A 148 2.22 0.45 -4.82
C ILE A 148 1.09 -0.03 -3.91
N SER A 149 0.27 0.88 -3.37
CA SER A 149 -0.95 0.53 -2.64
C SER A 149 -1.92 -0.27 -3.52
N SER A 150 -2.05 0.11 -4.79
CA SER A 150 -2.87 -0.61 -5.77
C SER A 150 -2.35 -2.04 -6.00
N ILE A 151 -1.05 -2.20 -6.22
CA ILE A 151 -0.42 -3.51 -6.37
C ILE A 151 -0.63 -4.37 -5.11
N ALA A 152 -0.41 -3.79 -3.92
CA ALA A 152 -0.63 -4.45 -2.65
C ALA A 152 -2.09 -4.88 -2.44
N LEU A 153 -3.06 -4.06 -2.86
CA LEU A 153 -4.48 -4.41 -2.85
C LEU A 153 -4.81 -5.56 -3.80
N VAL A 154 -4.19 -5.63 -4.98
CA VAL A 154 -4.36 -6.77 -5.90
C VAL A 154 -3.88 -8.06 -5.25
N PHE A 155 -2.67 -8.05 -4.66
CA PHE A 155 -2.15 -9.19 -3.90
C PHE A 155 -3.08 -9.59 -2.76
N ASP A 156 -3.56 -8.61 -2.00
CA ASP A 156 -4.46 -8.85 -0.89
C ASP A 156 -5.82 -9.40 -1.35
N THR A 157 -6.34 -8.94 -2.49
CA THR A 157 -7.58 -9.46 -3.11
C THR A 157 -7.45 -10.95 -3.39
N ILE A 158 -6.35 -11.35 -4.05
CA ILE A 158 -6.07 -12.76 -4.39
C ILE A 158 -5.91 -13.57 -3.11
N TYR A 159 -5.13 -13.05 -2.16
CA TYR A 159 -4.84 -13.74 -0.91
C TYR A 159 -6.11 -13.95 -0.07
N CYS A 160 -6.93 -12.91 0.08
CA CYS A 160 -8.21 -12.97 0.77
C CYS A 160 -9.16 -13.92 0.04
N GLY A 161 -9.27 -13.84 -1.29
CA GLY A 161 -10.08 -14.77 -2.10
C GLY A 161 -9.76 -16.24 -1.84
N ILE A 162 -8.47 -16.59 -1.75
CA ILE A 162 -8.01 -17.96 -1.44
C ILE A 162 -8.26 -18.32 0.03
N LEU A 163 -7.94 -17.42 0.97
CA LEU A 163 -8.22 -17.65 2.40
C LEU A 163 -9.71 -17.85 2.68
N LEU A 164 -10.56 -17.22 1.87
CA LEU A 164 -11.99 -17.39 1.96
C LEU A 164 -12.43 -18.83 1.60
N MET A 165 -11.58 -19.71 1.09
CA MET A 165 -11.89 -21.14 0.93
C MET A 165 -11.64 -21.95 2.21
N ALA A 166 -10.90 -21.42 3.19
CA ALA A 166 -10.47 -22.17 4.39
C ALA A 166 -11.55 -22.22 5.49
N ASN A 167 -11.95 -23.40 5.97
CA ASN A 167 -13.04 -23.56 6.95
C ASN A 167 -12.57 -23.97 8.36
N SER A 168 -11.27 -24.24 8.52
CA SER A 168 -10.65 -24.63 9.78
C SER A 168 -9.26 -23.99 9.96
N LYS A 169 -8.70 -24.08 11.18
CA LYS A 169 -7.32 -23.65 11.45
C LYS A 169 -6.28 -24.44 10.65
N ASN A 170 -6.53 -25.71 10.37
CA ASN A 170 -5.64 -26.54 9.56
C ASN A 170 -5.68 -26.12 8.09
N ASP A 171 -6.86 -25.75 7.59
CA ASP A 171 -7.02 -25.19 6.24
C ASP A 171 -6.32 -23.84 6.12
N LEU A 172 -6.35 -23.01 7.17
CA LEU A 172 -5.67 -21.71 7.18
C LEU A 172 -4.17 -21.84 6.89
N LYS A 173 -3.51 -22.87 7.41
CA LYS A 173 -2.09 -23.15 7.11
C LYS A 173 -1.89 -23.54 5.65
N LYS A 174 -2.71 -24.46 5.13
CA LYS A 174 -2.63 -24.95 3.75
C LYS A 174 -2.92 -23.85 2.73
N PHE A 175 -4.07 -23.19 2.84
CA PHE A 175 -4.47 -22.10 1.97
C PHE A 175 -3.61 -20.86 2.16
N GLY A 176 -3.06 -20.65 3.36
CA GLY A 176 -2.07 -19.60 3.60
C GLY A 176 -0.80 -19.80 2.76
N ILE A 177 -0.28 -21.03 2.66
CA ILE A 177 0.87 -21.35 1.80
C ILE A 177 0.53 -21.16 0.32
N ILE A 178 -0.63 -21.67 -0.13
CA ILE A 178 -1.08 -21.54 -1.52
C ILE A 178 -1.25 -20.06 -1.91
N ALA A 179 -1.87 -19.28 -1.03
CA ALA A 179 -2.08 -17.85 -1.26
C ALA A 179 -0.76 -17.07 -1.30
N SER A 180 0.20 -17.42 -0.44
CA SER A 180 1.56 -16.85 -0.52
C SER A 180 2.27 -17.24 -1.82
N ALA A 181 2.16 -18.50 -2.26
CA ALA A 181 2.74 -18.95 -3.52
C ALA A 181 2.13 -18.25 -4.74
N ALA A 182 0.80 -18.06 -4.75
CA ALA A 182 0.10 -17.30 -5.78
C ALA A 182 0.53 -15.83 -5.82
N GLY A 183 0.75 -15.22 -4.65
CA GLY A 183 1.34 -13.88 -4.53
C GLY A 183 2.76 -13.82 -5.09
N VAL A 184 3.63 -14.77 -4.75
CA VAL A 184 5.00 -14.82 -5.30
C VAL A 184 4.98 -15.01 -6.82
N ALA A 185 4.12 -15.89 -7.34
CA ALA A 185 3.98 -16.10 -8.78
C ALA A 185 3.52 -14.81 -9.51
N LEU A 186 2.55 -14.08 -8.95
CA LEU A 186 2.10 -12.82 -9.53
C LEU A 186 3.20 -11.74 -9.46
N PHE A 187 4.01 -11.71 -8.40
CA PHE A 187 5.21 -10.86 -8.35
C PHE A 187 6.22 -11.22 -9.45
N PHE A 188 6.48 -12.51 -9.67
CA PHE A 188 7.36 -12.98 -10.75
C PHE A 188 6.84 -12.61 -12.14
N ILE A 189 5.52 -12.71 -12.37
CA ILE A 189 4.90 -12.29 -13.63
C ILE A 189 5.06 -10.78 -13.82
N LEU A 190 4.82 -9.98 -12.78
CA LEU A 190 4.98 -8.53 -12.82
C LEU A 190 6.43 -8.09 -13.06
N THR A 191 7.42 -8.83 -12.56
CA THR A 191 8.85 -8.53 -12.82
C THR A 191 9.30 -8.99 -14.21
N HIS A 192 8.65 -10.00 -14.79
CA HIS A 192 8.94 -10.50 -16.14
C HIS A 192 8.13 -9.81 -17.23
N PHE A 193 7.17 -8.95 -16.90
CA PHE A 193 6.55 -8.08 -17.89
C PHE A 193 7.64 -7.18 -18.49
N PRO A 194 7.96 -7.32 -19.79
CA PRO A 194 9.04 -6.56 -20.38
C PRO A 194 8.57 -5.12 -20.51
N ILE A 195 8.92 -4.29 -19.52
CA ILE A 195 8.90 -2.85 -19.74
C ILE A 195 10.06 -2.61 -20.72
N LYS A 196 9.75 -2.61 -22.02
CA LYS A 196 10.66 -2.12 -23.06
C LYS A 196 10.83 -0.61 -22.84
N ILE A 197 11.64 -0.25 -21.86
CA ILE A 197 12.11 1.12 -21.67
C ILE A 197 13.17 1.34 -22.73
N GLY A 198 12.85 2.21 -23.69
CA GLY A 198 13.62 2.38 -24.92
C GLY A 198 15.10 2.72 -24.73
N SER A 199 15.88 2.18 -25.67
CA SER A 199 17.20 2.62 -26.15
C SER A 199 18.43 2.39 -25.25
N GLY A 200 19.17 1.31 -25.54
CA GLY A 200 20.46 1.35 -26.27
C GLY A 200 21.62 2.25 -25.83
N LYS A 201 21.47 3.12 -24.82
CA LYS A 201 22.56 3.96 -24.30
C LYS A 201 22.90 3.55 -22.86
N LYS A 202 24.21 3.53 -22.55
CA LYS A 202 24.74 3.49 -21.18
C LYS A 202 24.37 4.82 -20.49
N ILE A 203 23.11 4.94 -20.11
CA ILE A 203 22.59 6.03 -19.29
C ILE A 203 22.95 5.66 -17.84
N SER A 204 23.55 6.60 -17.10
CA SER A 204 23.82 6.44 -15.67
C SER A 204 22.54 6.05 -14.93
N ILE A 205 22.66 5.22 -13.89
CA ILE A 205 21.51 4.82 -13.05
C ILE A 205 20.82 6.05 -12.47
N ALA A 206 21.58 7.10 -12.14
CA ALA A 206 21.06 8.37 -11.61
C ALA A 206 20.15 9.08 -12.63
N ASP A 207 20.54 9.17 -13.90
CA ASP A 207 19.74 9.82 -14.94
C ASP A 207 18.45 9.04 -15.23
N ARG A 208 18.50 7.70 -15.14
CA ARG A 208 17.29 6.86 -15.27
C ARG A 208 16.32 7.12 -14.13
N LEU A 209 16.80 7.15 -12.89
CA LEU A 209 15.99 7.43 -11.71
C LEU A 209 15.39 8.84 -11.78
N PHE A 210 16.17 9.83 -12.23
CA PHE A 210 15.67 11.19 -12.42
C PHE A 210 14.52 11.25 -13.43
N ASN A 211 14.65 10.57 -14.57
CA ASN A 211 13.60 10.49 -15.59
C ASN A 211 12.33 9.80 -15.07
N ILE A 212 12.47 8.76 -14.23
CA ILE A 212 11.34 8.10 -13.58
C ILE A 212 10.64 9.06 -12.62
N ILE A 213 11.40 9.71 -11.72
CA ILE A 213 10.86 10.67 -10.75
C ILE A 213 10.14 11.82 -11.47
N ASP A 214 10.74 12.39 -12.51
CA ASP A 214 10.13 13.48 -13.26
C ASP A 214 8.84 13.02 -13.96
N THR A 215 8.84 11.83 -14.55
CA THR A 215 7.63 11.24 -15.16
C THR A 215 6.53 11.01 -14.14
N MET A 216 6.87 10.47 -12.96
CA MET A 216 5.92 10.23 -11.88
C MET A 216 5.35 11.53 -11.30
N ASN A 217 6.09 12.64 -11.39
CA ASN A 217 5.61 13.94 -10.96
C ASN A 217 4.73 14.66 -12.00
N LYS A 218 4.56 14.12 -13.21
CA LYS A 218 3.69 14.74 -14.22
C LYS A 218 2.22 14.59 -13.81
N GLY A 219 1.45 15.67 -13.95
CA GLY A 219 0.04 15.69 -13.53
C GLY A 219 -0.82 14.58 -14.13
N TYR A 220 -0.60 14.26 -15.42
CA TYR A 220 -1.31 13.13 -16.06
C TYR A 220 -0.98 11.78 -15.42
N PHE A 221 0.26 11.57 -14.96
CA PHE A 221 0.67 10.31 -14.35
C PHE A 221 0.04 10.14 -12.97
N ILE A 222 -0.10 11.23 -12.21
CA ILE A 222 -0.85 11.26 -10.95
C ILE A 222 -2.31 10.88 -11.19
N LEU A 223 -2.95 11.45 -12.22
CA LEU A 223 -4.34 11.13 -12.58
C LEU A 223 -4.50 9.66 -12.99
N ILE A 224 -3.58 9.12 -13.80
CA ILE A 224 -3.58 7.70 -14.17
C ILE A 224 -3.41 6.82 -12.91
N SER A 225 -2.49 7.18 -12.02
CA SER A 225 -2.25 6.44 -10.77
C SER A 225 -3.50 6.42 -9.89
N ALA A 226 -4.19 7.55 -9.77
CA ALA A 226 -5.45 7.65 -9.03
C ALA A 226 -6.58 6.86 -9.68
N ALA A 227 -6.71 6.90 -11.01
CA ALA A 227 -7.71 6.13 -11.75
C ALA A 227 -7.49 4.61 -11.56
N VAL A 228 -6.24 4.15 -11.69
CA VAL A 228 -5.85 2.75 -11.43
C VAL A 228 -6.19 2.34 -10.00
N PHE A 229 -5.88 3.19 -9.02
CA PHE A 229 -6.21 2.94 -7.61
C PHE A 229 -7.71 2.79 -7.38
N VAL A 230 -8.54 3.68 -7.93
CA VAL A 230 -10.00 3.62 -7.81
C VAL A 230 -10.55 2.36 -8.47
N LEU A 231 -10.07 2.01 -9.66
CA LEU A 231 -10.47 0.78 -10.35
C LEU A 231 -10.14 -0.48 -9.53
N ILE A 232 -8.97 -0.52 -8.90
CA ILE A 232 -8.55 -1.64 -8.07
C ILE A 232 -9.37 -1.70 -6.77
N CYS A 233 -9.74 -0.56 -6.18
CA CYS A 233 -10.66 -0.52 -5.04
C CYS A 233 -12.05 -1.07 -5.40
N ALA A 234 -12.56 -0.71 -6.59
CA ALA A 234 -13.83 -1.24 -7.09
C ALA A 234 -13.74 -2.75 -7.35
N LEU A 235 -12.65 -3.22 -7.95
CA LEU A 235 -12.39 -4.65 -8.17
C LEU A 235 -12.31 -5.42 -6.86
N TYR A 236 -11.58 -4.89 -5.87
CA TYR A 236 -11.51 -5.46 -4.52
C TYR A 236 -12.92 -5.63 -3.93
N TYR A 237 -13.73 -4.56 -3.96
CA TYR A 237 -15.10 -4.61 -3.45
C TYR A 237 -15.95 -5.68 -4.14
N ILE A 238 -15.90 -5.75 -5.48
CA ILE A 238 -16.67 -6.73 -6.26
C ILE A 238 -16.24 -8.16 -5.90
N VAL A 239 -14.94 -8.44 -5.85
CA VAL A 239 -14.42 -9.77 -5.52
C VAL A 239 -14.83 -10.20 -4.12
N MET A 240 -14.70 -9.30 -3.14
CA MET A 240 -15.08 -9.58 -1.75
C MET A 240 -16.59 -9.77 -1.62
N TRP A 241 -17.39 -8.91 -2.25
CA TRP A 241 -18.84 -9.03 -2.28
C TRP A 241 -19.28 -10.40 -2.84
N ARG A 242 -18.78 -10.79 -4.01
CA ARG A 242 -19.10 -12.10 -4.61
C ARG A 242 -18.65 -13.26 -3.75
N SER A 243 -17.51 -13.13 -3.08
CA SER A 243 -16.98 -14.17 -2.19
C SER A 243 -17.79 -14.31 -0.90
N TYR A 244 -18.42 -13.23 -0.42
CA TYR A 244 -19.38 -13.30 0.68
C TYR A 244 -20.73 -13.87 0.24
N GLU A 245 -21.26 -13.47 -0.93
CA GLU A 245 -22.54 -13.99 -1.46
C GLU A 245 -22.54 -15.51 -1.64
N ARG A 246 -21.47 -16.07 -2.24
CA ARG A 246 -21.32 -17.52 -2.47
C ARG A 246 -21.35 -18.38 -1.19
N ARG A 247 -21.39 -17.76 -0.02
CA ARG A 247 -21.43 -18.45 1.28
C ARG A 247 -22.73 -18.23 2.04
N GLU A 248 -23.53 -17.26 1.63
CA GLU A 248 -24.88 -17.07 2.14
C GLU A 248 -25.86 -18.02 1.44
N ALA A 249 -25.51 -18.49 0.22
CA ALA A 249 -26.20 -19.54 -0.54
C ALA A 249 -25.66 -20.94 -0.19
#